data_AF-A0A1G2BAZ9-F1
#
_entry.id   AF-A0A1G2BAZ9-F1
#
_cell.length_a   1.000
_cell.length_b   1.000
_cell.length_c   1.000
_cell.angle_alpha   90.00
_cell.angle_beta   90.00
_cell.angle_gamma   90.00
#
_symmetry.space_group_name_H-M   'P 1'
#
loop_
_entity.id
_entity.type
_entity.pdbx_description
1 polymer ?
#
loop_
_entity_poly.entity_id
_entity_poly.type
_entity_poly.pdbx_seq_one_letter_code
_entity_poly.pdbx_strand_id
1 'polypeptide(L)'
;MIKKKIIPKKKFHIDGLFLAYAVISLAVIAFGVNLALYVFKPVSAVDQNSYQAVFLTNGQVYFGKLDTLNKSWLVLDDVYYLQEQEDLTQDTTDPEGVENTAEPDSTSTAPQLSVIRLGSEIHQPQNGLVINRDQVLFWENLKNDSQIISAIQKDKSL
;
A
#
# COMPACT_ATOMS: atom_id res chain seq x y z
N MET A 1 -22.08 10.95 79.78
CA MET A 1 -20.87 11.57 79.17
C MET A 1 -20.10 10.51 78.39
N ILE A 2 -20.12 10.54 77.06
CA ILE A 2 -19.46 9.54 76.20
C ILE A 2 -18.09 10.08 75.78
N LYS A 3 -17.00 9.43 76.21
CA LYS A 3 -15.63 9.80 75.80
C LYS A 3 -15.37 9.33 74.37
N LYS A 4 -15.31 10.26 73.41
CA LYS A 4 -14.95 9.98 72.01
C LYS A 4 -13.47 9.58 71.95
N LYS A 5 -13.18 8.33 71.58
CA LYS A 5 -11.81 7.82 71.41
C LYS A 5 -11.25 8.40 70.11
N ILE A 6 -10.30 9.31 70.21
CA ILE A 6 -9.62 9.93 69.06
C ILE A 6 -8.59 8.93 68.52
N ILE A 7 -8.79 8.45 67.30
CA ILE A 7 -7.85 7.56 66.61
C ILE A 7 -6.73 8.44 66.03
N PRO A 8 -5.45 8.18 66.33
CA PRO A 8 -4.36 8.99 65.79
C PRO A 8 -4.21 8.76 64.28
N LYS A 9 -4.17 9.85 63.50
CA LYS A 9 -3.87 9.79 62.07
C LYS A 9 -2.37 9.50 61.89
N LYS A 10 -2.04 8.30 61.41
CA LYS A 10 -0.65 7.93 61.05
C LYS A 10 -0.19 8.80 59.87
N LYS A 11 0.76 9.71 60.10
CA LYS A 11 1.39 10.49 59.02
C LYS A 11 2.40 9.59 58.31
N PHE A 12 2.12 9.20 57.07
CA PHE A 12 3.09 8.52 56.23
C PHE A 12 4.17 9.51 55.81
N HIS A 13 5.40 9.34 56.30
CA HIS A 13 6.58 9.95 55.69
C HIS A 13 7.04 9.03 54.57
N ILE A 14 7.04 9.55 53.36
CA ILE A 14 7.66 8.91 52.20
C ILE A 14 9.08 9.45 52.15
N ASP A 15 10.06 8.60 52.46
CA ASP A 15 11.47 8.97 52.40
C ASP A 15 11.83 9.36 50.96
N GLY A 16 12.61 10.43 50.76
CA GLY A 16 12.98 10.92 49.42
C GLY A 16 13.63 9.87 48.53
N LEU A 17 14.25 8.85 49.15
CA LEU A 17 14.82 7.69 48.46
C LEU A 17 13.74 6.78 47.83
N PHE A 18 12.61 6.55 48.51
CA PHE A 18 11.48 5.81 47.94
C PHE A 18 10.84 6.56 46.77
N LEU A 19 10.75 7.88 46.86
CA LEU A 19 10.26 8.71 45.75
C LEU A 19 11.20 8.62 44.54
N ALA A 20 12.52 8.65 44.75
CA ALA A 20 13.51 8.50 43.68
C ALA A 20 13.39 7.15 42.97
N TYR A 21 13.27 6.04 43.71
CA TYR A 21 13.07 4.71 43.11
C TYR A 21 11.77 4.61 42.32
N ALA A 22 10.68 5.21 42.83
CA ALA A 22 9.40 5.23 42.11
C ALA A 22 9.53 5.97 40.76
N VAL A 23 10.20 7.12 40.74
CA VAL A 23 10.41 7.91 39.51
C VAL A 23 11.29 7.15 38.51
N ILE A 24 12.38 6.52 38.97
CA ILE A 24 13.26 5.72 38.11
C ILE A 24 12.51 4.52 37.53
N SER A 25 11.70 3.82 38.33
CA SER A 25 10.90 2.69 37.85
C SER A 25 9.91 3.09 36.77
N LEU A 26 9.25 4.25 36.93
CA LEU A 26 8.34 4.81 35.93
C LEU A 26 9.07 5.18 34.63
N ALA A 27 10.26 5.77 34.73
CA ALA A 27 11.07 6.10 33.56
C ALA A 27 11.50 4.84 32.80
N VAL A 28 11.91 3.78 33.50
CA VAL A 28 12.28 2.50 32.89
C VAL A 28 11.09 1.83 32.23
N ILE A 29 9.90 1.86 32.84
CA ILE A 29 8.66 1.33 32.24
C ILE A 29 8.30 2.13 31.00
N ALA A 30 8.30 3.45 31.07
CA ALA A 30 7.98 4.31 29.93
C ALA A 30 8.97 4.10 28.77
N PHE A 31 10.26 3.98 29.07
CA PHE A 31 11.28 3.66 28.09
C PHE A 31 11.08 2.26 27.49
N GLY A 32 10.81 1.25 28.32
CA GLY A 32 10.53 -0.12 27.87
C GLY A 32 9.30 -0.20 26.98
N VAL A 33 8.22 0.51 27.31
CA VAL A 33 7.02 0.60 26.46
C VAL A 33 7.32 1.33 25.16
N ASN A 34 8.05 2.45 25.19
CA ASN A 34 8.41 3.18 23.98
C ASN A 34 9.30 2.35 23.05
N LEU A 35 10.28 1.64 23.62
CA LEU A 35 11.15 0.72 22.90
C LEU A 35 10.37 -0.47 22.34
N ALA A 36 9.46 -1.07 23.12
CA ALA A 36 8.58 -2.13 22.64
C ALA A 36 7.71 -1.63 21.48
N LEU A 37 7.10 -0.46 21.58
CA LEU A 37 6.33 0.12 20.50
C LEU A 37 7.17 0.41 19.26
N TYR A 38 8.46 0.77 19.42
CA TYR A 38 9.38 0.99 18.31
C TYR A 38 9.80 -0.33 17.63
N VAL A 39 10.13 -1.35 18.41
CA VAL A 39 10.57 -2.67 17.93
C VAL A 39 9.39 -3.47 17.35
N PHE A 40 8.20 -3.35 17.94
CA PHE A 40 6.97 -4.01 17.49
C PHE A 40 6.08 -3.12 16.63
N LYS A 41 6.61 -2.04 16.03
CA LYS A 41 5.84 -1.32 15.00
C LYS A 41 5.44 -2.34 13.94
N PRO A 42 4.14 -2.58 13.71
CA PRO A 42 3.76 -3.35 12.54
C PRO A 42 4.32 -2.58 11.36
N VAL A 43 5.22 -3.20 10.61
CA VAL A 43 5.55 -2.71 9.29
C VAL A 43 4.22 -2.79 8.55
N SER A 44 3.51 -1.67 8.43
CA SER A 44 2.41 -1.57 7.48
C SER A 44 3.07 -1.73 6.13
N ALA A 45 3.08 -2.96 5.62
CA ALA A 45 3.60 -3.29 4.31
C ALA A 45 2.80 -2.57 3.20
N VAL A 46 1.67 -1.97 3.54
CA VAL A 46 0.86 -1.09 2.69
C VAL A 46 1.12 0.38 3.07
N ASP A 47 1.68 1.14 2.13
CA ASP A 47 1.79 2.59 2.23
C ASP A 47 0.52 3.25 1.67
N GLN A 48 -0.32 3.77 2.57
CA GLN A 48 -1.59 4.40 2.22
C GLN A 48 -1.44 5.62 1.29
N ASN A 49 -0.24 6.24 1.24
CA ASN A 49 0.03 7.37 0.36
C ASN A 49 0.42 6.94 -1.07
N SER A 50 0.83 5.70 -1.27
CA SER A 50 1.20 5.14 -2.57
C SER A 50 0.07 4.32 -3.19
N TYR A 51 0.17 4.03 -4.49
CA TYR A 51 -0.58 2.91 -5.07
C TYR A 51 0.15 1.61 -4.79
N GLN A 52 -0.57 0.50 -4.85
CA GLN A 52 -0.04 -0.84 -4.75
C GLN A 52 -0.29 -1.60 -6.04
N ALA A 53 0.69 -2.41 -6.45
CA ALA A 53 0.46 -3.52 -7.37
C ALA A 53 0.08 -4.76 -6.54
N VAL A 54 -1.06 -5.38 -6.83
CA VAL A 54 -1.59 -6.54 -6.13
C VAL A 54 -1.58 -7.73 -7.07
N PHE A 55 -0.77 -8.74 -6.75
CA PHE A 55 -0.57 -9.93 -7.58
C PHE A 55 -1.44 -11.06 -7.05
N LEU A 56 -2.34 -11.56 -7.90
CA LEU A 56 -3.29 -12.61 -7.56
C LEU A 56 -2.76 -14.00 -7.95
N THR A 57 -3.30 -15.03 -7.30
CA THR A 57 -2.98 -16.45 -7.55
C THR A 57 -3.27 -16.91 -8.97
N ASN A 58 -4.17 -16.22 -9.68
CA ASN A 58 -4.54 -16.50 -11.07
C ASN A 58 -3.66 -15.79 -12.11
N GLY A 59 -2.58 -15.13 -11.67
CA GLY A 59 -1.66 -14.39 -12.53
C GLY A 59 -2.10 -12.97 -12.88
N GLN A 60 -3.30 -12.54 -12.49
CA GLN A 60 -3.75 -11.17 -12.71
C GLN A 60 -3.07 -10.20 -11.75
N VAL A 61 -2.85 -8.98 -12.24
CA VAL A 61 -2.26 -7.89 -11.47
C VAL A 61 -3.20 -6.69 -11.54
N TYR A 62 -3.56 -6.17 -10.37
CA TYR A 62 -4.33 -4.95 -10.24
C TYR A 62 -3.49 -3.85 -9.59
N PHE A 63 -3.71 -2.61 -9.99
CA PHE A 63 -3.08 -1.44 -9.40
C PHE A 63 -4.13 -0.57 -8.75
N GLY A 64 -3.92 -0.12 -7.52
CA GLY A 64 -4.91 0.69 -6.81
C GLY A 64 -4.45 1.13 -5.44
N LYS A 65 -5.35 1.74 -4.67
CA LYS A 65 -5.17 2.09 -3.26
C LYS A 65 -5.61 0.91 -2.40
N LEU A 66 -4.66 0.18 -1.85
CA LEU A 66 -4.91 -1.01 -1.06
C LEU A 66 -5.19 -0.64 0.39
N ASP A 67 -6.24 -1.21 0.96
CA ASP A 67 -6.52 -1.15 2.39
C ASP A 67 -7.00 -2.51 2.93
N THR A 68 -6.94 -2.66 4.25
CA THR A 68 -7.39 -3.86 4.94
C THR A 68 -8.80 -3.68 5.46
N LEU A 69 -9.76 -4.40 4.87
CA LEU A 69 -11.14 -4.44 5.38
C LEU A 69 -11.24 -5.24 6.69
N ASN A 70 -10.63 -6.43 6.71
CA ASN A 70 -10.51 -7.26 7.91
C ASN A 70 -9.37 -8.28 7.74
N LYS A 71 -9.27 -9.28 8.62
CA LYS A 71 -8.20 -10.29 8.55
C LYS A 71 -8.21 -11.12 7.26
N SER A 72 -9.38 -11.35 6.67
CA SER A 72 -9.56 -12.22 5.49
C SER A 72 -9.75 -11.46 4.18
N TRP A 73 -10.08 -10.17 4.25
CA TRP A 73 -10.46 -9.39 3.07
C TRP A 73 -9.67 -8.09 2.97
N LEU A 74 -9.29 -7.77 1.74
CA LEU A 74 -8.66 -6.53 1.30
C LEU A 74 -9.66 -5.74 0.46
N VAL A 75 -9.50 -4.41 0.47
CA VAL A 75 -10.20 -3.52 -0.45
C VAL A 75 -9.15 -2.82 -1.29
N LEU A 76 -9.37 -2.77 -2.59
CA LEU A 76 -8.56 -2.02 -3.53
C LEU A 76 -9.45 -0.98 -4.19
N ASP A 77 -9.18 0.29 -3.95
CA ASP A 77 -9.91 1.40 -4.56
C ASP A 77 -9.10 2.02 -5.70
N ASP A 78 -9.79 2.74 -6.59
CA ASP A 78 -9.16 3.41 -7.73
C ASP A 78 -8.34 2.45 -8.59
N VAL A 79 -9.03 1.41 -9.06
CA VAL A 79 -8.43 0.18 -9.60
C VAL A 79 -8.14 0.30 -11.09
N TYR A 80 -6.96 -0.19 -11.48
CA TYR A 80 -6.45 -0.26 -12.85
C TYR A 80 -5.86 -1.63 -13.17
N TYR A 81 -5.86 -2.01 -14.45
CA TYR A 81 -5.13 -3.18 -14.98
C TYR A 81 -4.42 -2.81 -16.30
N LEU A 82 -3.42 -3.60 -16.69
CA LEU A 82 -2.71 -3.37 -17.96
C LEU A 82 -3.55 -3.82 -19.15
N GLN A 83 -3.52 -3.01 -20.21
CA GLN A 83 -3.91 -3.46 -21.54
C GLN A 83 -2.65 -3.87 -22.29
N GLU A 84 -2.56 -5.15 -22.64
CA GLU A 84 -1.59 -5.57 -23.65
C GLU A 84 -2.05 -5.00 -24.98
N GLN A 85 -1.33 -3.99 -25.47
CA GLN A 85 -1.51 -3.52 -26.83
C GLN A 85 -0.83 -4.57 -27.71
N GLU A 86 -1.62 -5.47 -28.31
CA GLU A 86 -1.11 -6.29 -29.41
C GLU A 86 -0.59 -5.34 -30.48
N ASP A 87 0.72 -5.30 -30.66
CA ASP A 87 1.33 -4.64 -31.81
C ASP A 87 0.76 -5.31 -33.05
N LEU A 88 -0.25 -4.67 -33.65
CA LEU A 88 -0.74 -4.98 -34.99
C LEU A 88 0.38 -4.65 -35.99
N THR A 89 1.43 -5.47 -36.00
CA THR A 89 2.35 -5.59 -37.13
C THR A 89 1.59 -6.35 -38.20
N GLN A 90 0.75 -5.61 -38.92
CA GLN A 90 0.09 -6.11 -40.10
C GLN A 90 1.17 -6.38 -41.15
N ASP A 91 1.46 -7.66 -41.30
CA ASP A 91 2.14 -8.33 -42.40
C ASP A 91 1.70 -7.71 -43.74
N THR A 92 2.47 -6.77 -44.27
CA THR A 92 2.37 -6.40 -45.68
C THR A 92 3.21 -7.38 -46.47
N THR A 93 2.52 -8.41 -46.97
CA THR A 93 3.00 -9.32 -48.00
C THR A 93 3.48 -8.52 -49.21
N ASP A 94 4.73 -8.73 -49.64
CA ASP A 94 5.31 -8.18 -50.88
C ASP A 94 4.41 -8.47 -52.10
N PRO A 95 4.44 -7.59 -53.12
CA PRO A 95 5.26 -7.96 -54.25
C PRO A 95 6.10 -6.82 -54.84
N GLU A 96 7.35 -7.18 -55.10
CA GLU A 96 8.20 -6.72 -56.22
C GLU A 96 8.53 -5.23 -56.36
N GLY A 97 9.76 -4.92 -55.93
CA GLY A 97 10.66 -4.06 -56.68
C GLY A 97 10.59 -2.57 -56.36
N VAL A 98 11.57 -2.08 -55.60
CA VAL A 98 12.54 -1.02 -55.97
C VAL A 98 13.49 -0.86 -54.78
N GLU A 99 14.79 -1.02 -55.02
CA GLU A 99 15.85 -0.67 -54.09
C GLU A 99 15.73 0.80 -53.68
N ASN A 100 15.47 1.05 -52.40
CA ASN A 100 15.83 2.31 -51.77
C ASN A 100 16.60 2.00 -50.50
N THR A 101 17.90 2.24 -50.58
CA THR A 101 18.84 2.33 -49.47
C THR A 101 18.43 3.49 -48.58
N ALA A 102 17.52 3.24 -47.64
CA ALA A 102 17.28 4.09 -46.49
C ALA A 102 17.47 3.22 -45.25
N GLU A 103 18.29 3.71 -44.32
CA GLU A 103 18.63 3.04 -43.07
C GLU A 103 17.38 2.53 -42.33
N PRO A 104 17.46 1.39 -41.62
CA PRO A 104 16.41 1.00 -40.72
C PRO A 104 16.44 1.97 -39.55
N ASP A 105 15.64 3.04 -39.65
CA ASP A 105 15.39 3.97 -38.58
C ASP A 105 14.78 3.14 -37.44
N SER A 106 15.65 2.72 -36.52
CA SER A 106 15.31 1.92 -35.36
C SER A 106 14.60 2.83 -34.37
N THR A 107 13.42 3.32 -34.73
CA THR A 107 12.45 3.78 -33.75
C THR A 107 11.97 2.52 -33.06
N SER A 108 12.64 2.16 -31.97
CA SER A 108 12.07 1.29 -30.96
C SER A 108 10.76 1.97 -30.52
N THR A 109 9.65 1.60 -31.13
CA THR A 109 8.34 1.86 -30.56
C THR A 109 8.33 1.08 -29.26
N ALA A 110 8.70 1.75 -28.17
CA ALA A 110 8.55 1.17 -26.85
C ALA A 110 7.07 0.79 -26.73
N PRO A 111 6.74 -0.43 -26.29
CA PRO A 111 5.36 -0.82 -26.09
C PRO A 111 4.67 0.26 -25.27
N GLN A 112 3.63 0.87 -25.82
CA GLN A 112 2.90 1.94 -25.15
C GLN A 112 2.13 1.28 -24.00
N LEU A 113 2.70 1.37 -22.80
CA LEU A 113 2.08 0.88 -21.58
C LEU A 113 0.75 1.61 -21.37
N SER A 114 -0.35 0.91 -21.60
CA SER A 114 -1.71 1.42 -21.40
C SER A 114 -2.33 0.78 -20.16
N VAL A 115 -3.00 1.60 -19.35
CA VAL A 115 -3.78 1.16 -18.19
C VAL A 115 -5.26 1.35 -18.48
N ILE A 116 -6.09 0.40 -18.08
CA ILE A 116 -7.54 0.50 -18.13
C ILE A 116 -8.05 0.65 -16.70
N ARG A 117 -8.92 1.63 -16.50
CA ARG A 117 -9.62 1.84 -15.23
C ARG A 117 -10.78 0.85 -15.10
N LEU A 118 -10.86 0.18 -13.95
CA LEU A 118 -12.00 -0.68 -13.60
C LEU A 118 -13.28 0.16 -13.51
N GLY A 119 -14.36 -0.34 -14.10
CA GLY A 119 -15.68 0.31 -14.15
C GLY A 119 -16.16 0.60 -15.57
N SER A 120 -15.25 0.63 -16.54
CA SER A 120 -15.56 0.89 -17.95
C SER A 120 -16.00 -0.36 -18.73
N GLU A 121 -16.11 -1.52 -18.08
CA GLU A 121 -16.50 -2.78 -18.70
C GLU A 121 -18.00 -2.88 -19.02
N ILE A 122 -18.39 -3.84 -19.87
CA ILE A 122 -19.81 -4.07 -20.23
C ILE A 122 -20.73 -4.37 -19.04
N HIS A 123 -20.16 -4.87 -17.94
CA HIS A 123 -20.88 -5.21 -16.72
C HIS A 123 -20.83 -4.10 -15.67
N GLN A 124 -20.22 -2.95 -16.00
CA GLN A 124 -20.23 -1.69 -15.25
C GLN A 124 -20.00 -1.87 -13.74
N PRO A 125 -18.88 -2.47 -13.31
CA PRO A 125 -18.59 -2.61 -11.90
C PRO A 125 -18.39 -1.22 -11.27
N GLN A 126 -18.60 -1.13 -9.96
CA GLN A 126 -18.11 0.04 -9.22
C GLN A 126 -16.58 0.03 -9.26
N ASN A 127 -15.97 1.21 -9.19
CA ASN A 127 -14.52 1.32 -9.15
C ASN A 127 -14.00 0.92 -7.77
N GLY A 128 -13.86 -0.38 -7.55
CA GLY A 128 -13.35 -0.98 -6.33
C GLY A 128 -13.39 -2.50 -6.39
N LEU A 129 -12.43 -3.16 -5.75
CA LEU A 129 -12.38 -4.61 -5.61
C LEU A 129 -12.33 -5.02 -4.15
N VAL A 130 -13.17 -6.00 -3.79
CA VAL A 130 -13.07 -6.70 -2.51
C VAL A 130 -12.40 -8.04 -2.78
N ILE A 131 -11.19 -8.23 -2.24
CA ILE A 131 -10.31 -9.34 -2.59
C ILE A 131 -10.12 -10.23 -1.37
N ASN A 132 -10.30 -11.54 -1.53
CA ASN A 132 -9.95 -12.48 -0.48
C ASN A 132 -8.42 -12.52 -0.33
N ARG A 133 -7.90 -12.28 0.87
CA ARG A 133 -6.46 -12.23 1.14
C ARG A 133 -5.76 -13.55 0.81
N ASP A 134 -6.46 -14.70 0.88
CA ASP A 134 -5.93 -16.01 0.50
C ASP A 134 -5.67 -16.13 -1.02
N GLN A 135 -6.22 -15.22 -1.83
CA GLN A 135 -5.99 -15.15 -3.28
C GLN A 135 -4.91 -14.14 -3.68
N VAL A 136 -4.28 -13.47 -2.70
CA VAL A 136 -3.20 -12.52 -2.94
C VAL A 136 -1.86 -13.20 -2.66
N LEU A 137 -0.98 -13.22 -3.66
CA LEU A 137 0.37 -13.75 -3.52
C LEU A 137 1.26 -12.76 -2.77
N PHE A 138 1.25 -11.50 -3.20
CA PHE A 138 1.96 -10.39 -2.59
C PHE A 138 1.45 -9.06 -3.16
N TRP A 139 1.90 -7.95 -2.56
CA TRP A 139 1.71 -6.62 -3.09
C TRP A 139 2.97 -5.78 -2.94
N GLU A 140 3.08 -4.73 -3.75
CA GLU A 140 4.24 -3.82 -3.75
C GLU A 140 3.76 -2.37 -3.75
N ASN A 141 4.39 -1.51 -2.95
CA ASN A 141 4.14 -0.08 -3.00
C ASN A 141 4.84 0.52 -4.23
N LEU A 142 4.08 1.20 -5.08
CA LEU A 142 4.61 1.87 -6.26
C LEU A 142 5.27 3.19 -5.89
N LYS A 143 6.37 3.50 -6.58
CA LYS A 143 6.97 4.83 -6.53
C LYS A 143 6.15 5.82 -7.34
N ASN A 144 6.13 7.06 -6.88
CA ASN A 144 5.41 8.15 -7.53
C ASN A 144 5.93 8.49 -8.94
N ASP A 145 7.17 8.13 -9.26
CA ASP A 145 7.83 8.34 -10.55
C ASP A 145 7.78 7.11 -11.47
N SER A 146 7.03 6.06 -11.11
CA SER A 146 6.87 4.88 -11.96
C SER A 146 5.99 5.15 -13.19
N GLN A 147 6.27 4.47 -14.29
CA GLN A 147 5.50 4.59 -15.54
C GLN A 147 4.01 4.26 -15.34
N ILE A 148 3.69 3.31 -14.46
CA ILE A 148 2.31 2.96 -14.08
C ILE A 148 1.60 4.15 -13.44
N ILE A 149 2.24 4.82 -12.48
CA ILE A 149 1.67 6.01 -11.85
C ILE A 149 1.48 7.13 -12.87
N SER A 150 2.43 7.35 -13.78
CA SER A 150 2.28 8.32 -14.87
C SER A 150 1.11 8.00 -15.79
N ALA A 151 0.91 6.72 -16.13
CA ALA A 151 -0.21 6.27 -16.95
C ALA A 151 -1.56 6.47 -16.24
N ILE A 152 -1.65 6.12 -14.95
CA ILE A 152 -2.85 6.36 -14.12
C ILE A 152 -3.17 7.86 -14.03
N GLN A 153 -2.16 8.70 -13.82
CA GLN A 153 -2.36 10.16 -13.78
C GLN A 153 -2.86 10.72 -15.11
N LYS A 154 -2.33 10.21 -16.23
CA LYS A 154 -2.78 10.58 -17.57
C LYS A 154 -4.24 10.19 -17.78
N ASP A 155 -4.63 8.96 -17.45
CA ASP A 155 -6.03 8.50 -17.52
C ASP A 155 -6.98 9.40 -16.74
N LYS A 156 -6.63 9.76 -15.49
CA LYS A 156 -7.46 10.63 -14.64
C LYS A 156 -7.64 12.05 -15.16
N SER A 157 -6.76 12.51 -16.05
CA SER A 157 -6.78 13.87 -16.58
C SER A 157 -7.63 14.01 -17.86
N LEU A 158 -8.07 12.88 -18.43
CA LEU A 158 -8.95 12.81 -19.58
C LEU A 158 -10.43 12.93 -19.16
#